data_AF-A0A848D1B7-F1
#
_entry.id   AF-A0A848D1B7-F1
#
_cell.length_a   1.000
_cell.length_b   1.000
_cell.length_c   1.000
_cell.angle_alpha   90.00
_cell.angle_beta   90.00
_cell.angle_gamma   90.00
#
_symmetry.space_group_name_H-M   'P 1'
#
loop_
_entity.id
_entity.type
_entity.pdbx_description
1 polymer ?
#
loop_
_entity_poly.entity_id
_entity_poly.type
_entity_poly.pdbx_seq_one_letter_code
_entity_poly.pdbx_strand_id
1 'polypeptide(L)'
;MKKSLLFTSLAVLSLSLTGCGDSSSTSTPASQQEQQDTSEETKKQNEEAAKKQAEEEAKQKAKEEAEKKAMLEKTKYAEIAKASFSKMTENSPELPQQTYDFMVENHKLFPAKTPEDIKKAKDMADKSISAKHLNKNAAPYFNKITTFSGDVVNVQEAPIDDNDTLSLLHILDNNMQSYQVVIYKSTGDILQGDTVRFWGVPAGPSSFTNVAGGTTNVQLFVGAHVEKQGK
;
A
#
# COMPACT_ATOMS: atom_id res chain seq x y z
N MET A 1 -10.91 6.76 23.48
CA MET A 1 -10.03 7.81 24.02
C MET A 1 -8.79 7.17 24.62
N LYS A 2 -7.61 7.44 24.07
CA LYS A 2 -6.30 7.33 24.73
C LYS A 2 -5.29 8.07 23.84
N LYS A 3 -4.77 9.18 24.37
CA LYS A 3 -3.83 10.10 23.73
C LYS A 3 -2.40 9.71 24.09
N SER A 4 -1.49 9.80 23.13
CA SER A 4 -0.02 9.92 23.28
C SER A 4 0.57 9.99 21.89
N LEU A 5 1.58 10.78 21.54
CA LEU A 5 2.46 11.68 22.29
C LEU A 5 3.03 12.64 21.21
N LEU A 6 2.95 13.96 21.44
CA LEU A 6 3.60 14.98 20.59
C LEU A 6 5.10 15.04 20.95
N PHE A 7 5.96 14.95 19.94
CA PHE A 7 7.36 15.37 20.07
C PHE A 7 7.51 16.77 19.47
N THR A 8 7.61 17.76 20.34
CA THR A 8 7.97 19.14 20.01
C THR A 8 9.44 19.33 20.40
N SER A 9 10.35 19.37 19.43
CA SER A 9 11.74 19.79 19.66
C SER A 9 11.84 21.30 19.42
N LEU A 10 11.82 22.08 20.50
CA LEU A 10 12.08 23.51 20.50
C LEU A 10 13.55 23.72 20.89
N ALA A 11 14.41 24.08 19.94
CA ALA A 11 15.79 24.46 20.24
C ALA A 11 15.83 25.96 20.55
N VAL A 12 16.06 26.28 21.83
CA VAL A 12 16.30 27.63 22.32
C VAL A 12 17.77 27.97 22.10
N LEU A 13 18.06 28.99 21.28
CA LEU A 13 19.39 29.58 21.16
C LEU A 13 19.45 30.86 22.01
N SER A 14 20.10 30.78 23.18
CA SER A 14 20.33 31.92 24.06
C SER A 14 21.66 32.61 23.70
N LEU A 15 21.60 33.87 23.28
CA LEU A 15 22.76 34.76 23.13
C LEU A 15 23.02 35.47 24.47
N SER A 16 24.12 35.14 25.13
CA SER A 16 24.62 35.88 26.30
C SER A 16 25.41 37.11 25.83
N LEU A 17 24.83 38.29 26.03
CA LEU A 17 25.56 39.57 26.07
C LEU A 17 26.14 39.73 27.47
N THR A 18 27.44 39.96 27.59
CA THR A 18 28.06 40.46 28.81
C THR A 18 29.07 41.53 28.42
N GLY A 19 28.80 42.76 28.84
CA GLY A 19 29.69 43.91 28.73
C GLY A 19 30.28 44.32 30.09
N CYS A 20 31.01 45.44 30.03
CA CYS A 20 31.79 46.17 31.05
C CYS A 20 33.27 45.70 31.19
N GLY A 21 34.28 46.59 31.21
CA GLY A 21 34.24 48.05 31.21
C GLY A 21 35.61 48.74 31.12
N ASP A 22 35.54 49.99 30.68
CA ASP A 22 36.27 51.25 31.00
C ASP A 22 37.79 51.30 31.34
N SER A 23 38.54 52.12 30.58
CA SER A 23 39.28 53.30 31.11
C SER A 23 40.15 54.04 30.05
N SER A 24 39.81 55.32 29.86
CA SER A 24 40.62 56.54 29.59
C SER A 24 41.80 56.62 28.58
N SER A 25 41.68 57.64 27.72
CA SER A 25 42.66 58.69 27.30
C SER A 25 43.34 58.63 25.91
N THR A 26 42.84 59.51 25.04
CA THR A 26 43.52 60.56 24.24
C THR A 26 44.50 60.22 23.09
N SER A 27 44.18 60.82 21.92
CA SER A 27 45.04 61.36 20.82
C SER A 27 45.27 60.56 19.52
N THR A 28 44.64 61.12 18.46
CA THR A 28 45.14 61.35 17.08
C THR A 28 45.01 60.21 16.04
N PRO A 29 44.59 60.50 14.78
CA PRO A 29 44.08 59.51 13.84
C PRO A 29 45.15 59.06 12.82
N ALA A 30 45.30 57.76 12.61
CA ALA A 30 45.89 57.21 11.39
C ALA A 30 45.53 55.73 11.20
N SER A 31 45.10 55.39 9.99
CA SER A 31 44.99 54.06 9.41
C SER A 31 43.91 53.11 9.96
N GLN A 32 42.67 53.32 9.50
CA GLN A 32 41.65 52.28 9.41
C GLN A 32 41.41 51.99 7.92
N GLN A 33 42.10 50.99 7.36
CA GLN A 33 41.70 50.47 6.05
C GLN A 33 41.98 48.97 5.82
N GLU A 34 42.42 48.19 6.82
CA GLU A 34 42.72 46.76 6.62
C GLU A 34 41.90 45.77 7.46
N GLN A 35 40.90 46.21 8.26
CA GLN A 35 40.19 45.30 9.16
C GLN A 35 38.68 45.14 8.89
N GLN A 36 38.17 45.71 7.79
CA GLN A 36 36.74 45.67 7.46
C GLN A 36 36.38 44.57 6.43
N ASP A 37 37.35 44.09 5.65
CA ASP A 37 37.12 43.14 4.54
C ASP A 37 36.88 41.68 5.01
N THR A 38 37.47 41.28 6.13
CA THR A 38 37.41 39.87 6.62
C THR A 38 36.06 39.49 7.25
N SER A 39 35.24 40.47 7.65
CA SER A 39 33.98 40.22 8.38
C SER A 39 32.76 40.02 7.45
N GLU A 40 32.76 40.62 6.27
CA GLU A 40 31.66 40.47 5.30
C GLU A 40 31.79 39.19 4.46
N GLU A 41 33.01 38.78 4.09
CA GLU A 41 33.26 37.53 3.37
C GLU A 41 32.90 36.30 4.22
N THR A 42 33.28 36.29 5.51
CA THR A 42 32.96 35.19 6.44
C THR A 42 31.44 35.08 6.68
N LYS A 43 30.73 36.22 6.70
CA LYS A 43 29.27 36.26 6.89
C LYS A 43 28.52 35.79 5.63
N LYS A 44 28.97 36.19 4.44
CA LYS A 44 28.44 35.69 3.15
C LYS A 44 28.69 34.19 2.97
N GLN A 45 29.86 33.69 3.34
CA GLN A 45 30.17 32.25 3.29
C GLN A 45 29.31 31.43 4.26
N ASN A 46 29.05 31.92 5.47
CA ASN A 46 28.17 31.25 6.43
C ASN A 46 26.69 31.26 6.00
N GLU A 47 26.20 32.35 5.41
CA GLU A 47 24.84 32.41 4.84
C GLU A 47 24.68 31.48 3.63
N GLU A 48 25.69 31.39 2.77
CA GLU A 48 25.68 30.49 1.62
C GLU A 48 25.77 29.01 2.05
N ALA A 49 26.56 28.69 3.08
CA ALA A 49 26.64 27.35 3.65
C ALA A 49 25.33 26.94 4.36
N ALA A 50 24.71 27.86 5.12
CA ALA A 50 23.42 27.64 5.74
C ALA A 50 22.29 27.47 4.71
N LYS A 51 22.34 28.22 3.60
CA LYS A 51 21.39 28.07 2.49
C LYS A 51 21.56 26.74 1.76
N LYS A 52 22.80 26.28 1.53
CA LYS A 52 23.09 24.96 0.94
C LYS A 52 22.63 23.82 1.85
N GLN A 53 22.86 23.90 3.17
CA GLN A 53 22.34 22.93 4.13
C GLN A 53 20.82 22.89 4.15
N ALA A 54 20.16 24.05 4.17
CA ALA A 54 18.70 24.11 4.13
C ALA A 54 18.10 23.54 2.82
N GLU A 55 18.76 23.76 1.68
CA GLU A 55 18.37 23.15 0.40
C GLU A 55 18.58 21.62 0.37
N GLU A 56 19.68 21.12 0.93
CA GLU A 56 19.93 19.68 1.04
C GLU A 56 18.94 18.98 1.98
N GLU A 57 18.65 19.57 3.15
CA GLU A 57 17.64 19.06 4.07
C GLU A 57 16.24 19.06 3.45
N ALA A 58 15.89 20.11 2.69
CA ALA A 58 14.61 20.17 1.98
C ALA A 58 14.50 19.09 0.90
N LYS A 59 15.57 18.86 0.12
CA LYS A 59 15.64 17.77 -0.86
C LYS A 59 15.53 16.40 -0.22
N GLN A 60 16.19 16.20 0.92
CA GLN A 60 16.15 14.93 1.64
C GLN A 60 14.76 14.64 2.21
N LYS A 61 14.12 15.63 2.85
CA LYS A 61 12.73 15.50 3.32
C LYS A 61 11.75 15.22 2.19
N ALA A 62 11.89 15.89 1.05
CA ALA A 62 11.05 15.64 -0.12
C ALA A 62 11.24 14.22 -0.69
N LYS A 63 12.48 13.71 -0.70
CA LYS A 63 12.80 12.35 -1.13
C LYS A 63 12.19 11.31 -0.18
N GLU A 64 12.37 11.47 1.13
CA GLU A 64 11.80 10.58 2.15
C GLU A 64 10.26 10.56 2.10
N GLU A 65 9.62 11.71 1.89
CA GLU A 65 8.17 11.78 1.73
C GLU A 65 7.69 11.08 0.45
N ALA A 66 8.41 11.25 -0.65
CA ALA A 66 8.11 10.57 -1.91
C ALA A 66 8.28 9.05 -1.80
N GLU A 67 9.34 8.57 -1.15
CA GLU A 67 9.58 7.15 -0.90
C GLU A 67 8.49 6.56 0.01
N LYS A 68 8.08 7.28 1.06
CA LYS A 68 6.98 6.87 1.93
C LYS A 68 5.66 6.77 1.17
N LYS A 69 5.32 7.77 0.35
CA LYS A 69 4.11 7.74 -0.49
C LYS A 69 4.13 6.58 -1.48
N ALA A 70 5.27 6.35 -2.13
CA ALA A 70 5.44 5.24 -3.05
C ALA A 70 5.29 3.88 -2.35
N MET A 71 5.81 3.74 -1.12
CA MET A 71 5.66 2.51 -0.34
C MET A 71 4.21 2.31 0.11
N LEU A 72 3.52 3.37 0.54
CA LEU A 72 2.09 3.31 0.89
C LEU A 72 1.22 2.88 -0.29
N GLU A 73 1.47 3.40 -1.50
CA GLU A 73 0.76 2.93 -2.70
C GLU A 73 1.02 1.44 -2.97
N LYS A 74 2.28 1.00 -2.85
CA LYS A 74 2.64 -0.40 -3.10
C LYS A 74 1.98 -1.36 -2.12
N THR A 75 1.82 -0.97 -0.86
CA THR A 75 1.29 -1.88 0.17
C THR A 75 -0.22 -1.73 0.41
N LYS A 76 -0.85 -0.65 -0.08
CA LYS A 76 -2.25 -0.29 0.18
C LYS A 76 -3.19 -1.49 0.22
N TYR A 77 -3.34 -2.19 -0.91
CA TYR A 77 -4.32 -3.27 -1.01
C TYR A 77 -3.89 -4.56 -0.30
N ALA A 78 -2.58 -4.80 -0.16
CA ALA A 78 -2.08 -5.94 0.61
C ALA A 78 -2.38 -5.79 2.11
N GLU A 79 -2.24 -4.57 2.65
CA GLU A 79 -2.60 -4.26 4.04
C GLU A 79 -4.11 -4.33 4.27
N ILE A 80 -4.92 -3.83 3.32
CA ILE A 80 -6.37 -3.98 3.39
C ILE A 80 -6.77 -5.46 3.40
N ALA A 81 -6.19 -6.28 2.52
CA ALA A 81 -6.44 -7.72 2.47
C ALA A 81 -6.09 -8.40 3.79
N LYS A 82 -4.90 -8.11 4.33
CA LYS A 82 -4.45 -8.63 5.62
C LYS A 82 -5.43 -8.29 6.74
N ALA A 83 -5.98 -7.07 6.74
CA ALA A 83 -6.93 -6.61 7.75
C ALA A 83 -8.37 -7.14 7.56
N SER A 84 -8.78 -7.48 6.33
CA SER A 84 -10.15 -7.90 6.02
C SER A 84 -10.37 -9.41 6.07
N PHE A 85 -9.35 -10.21 5.76
CA PHE A 85 -9.48 -11.66 5.61
C PHE A 85 -10.04 -12.37 6.85
N SER A 86 -9.58 -11.99 8.04
CA SER A 86 -10.04 -12.59 9.31
C SER A 86 -11.53 -12.37 9.61
N LYS A 87 -12.19 -11.48 8.85
CA LYS A 87 -13.61 -11.13 8.99
C LYS A 87 -14.48 -11.68 7.86
N MET A 88 -13.90 -12.34 6.87
CA MET A 88 -14.64 -12.79 5.68
C MET A 88 -15.50 -14.03 5.95
N THR A 89 -15.00 -14.93 6.78
CA THR A 89 -15.63 -16.23 7.06
C THR A 89 -15.52 -16.57 8.54
N GLU A 90 -16.35 -17.51 9.00
CA GLU A 90 -16.50 -17.88 10.41
C GLU A 90 -15.22 -18.44 11.04
N ASN A 91 -14.36 -19.06 10.24
CA ASN A 91 -13.08 -19.63 10.67
C ASN A 91 -11.92 -18.61 10.68
N SER A 92 -12.18 -17.32 10.47
CA SER A 92 -11.21 -16.22 10.56
C SER A 92 -9.86 -16.49 9.87
N PRO A 93 -9.86 -16.70 8.54
CA PRO A 93 -8.67 -17.00 7.77
C PRO A 93 -7.69 -15.83 7.79
N GLU A 94 -6.40 -16.14 7.80
CA GLU A 94 -5.34 -15.14 7.68
C GLU A 94 -4.83 -15.09 6.24
N LEU A 95 -4.47 -13.90 5.76
CA LEU A 95 -3.81 -13.76 4.47
C LEU A 95 -2.40 -14.36 4.56
N PRO A 96 -2.04 -15.35 3.73
CA PRO A 96 -0.71 -15.93 3.75
C PRO A 96 0.35 -14.88 3.42
N GLN A 97 1.50 -14.91 4.11
CA GLN A 97 2.58 -13.94 3.88
C GLN A 97 3.08 -13.97 2.43
N GLN A 98 3.16 -15.15 1.80
CA GLN A 98 3.54 -15.26 0.38
C GLN A 98 2.56 -14.55 -0.56
N THR A 99 1.25 -14.62 -0.24
CA THR A 99 0.22 -13.90 -0.98
C THR A 99 0.38 -12.39 -0.79
N TYR A 100 0.61 -11.96 0.45
CA TYR A 100 0.89 -10.55 0.77
C TYR A 100 2.11 -10.02 0.00
N ASP A 101 3.24 -10.72 0.07
CA ASP A 101 4.49 -10.30 -0.59
C ASP A 101 4.31 -10.23 -2.11
N PHE A 102 3.62 -11.23 -2.69
CA PHE A 102 3.31 -11.26 -4.10
C PHE A 102 2.43 -10.08 -4.53
N MET A 103 1.45 -9.69 -3.71
CA MET A 103 0.63 -8.50 -3.94
C MET A 103 1.45 -7.22 -3.89
N VAL A 104 2.38 -7.06 -2.94
CA VAL A 104 3.22 -5.86 -2.84
C VAL A 104 4.16 -5.75 -4.05
N GLU A 105 4.79 -6.85 -4.44
CA GLU A 105 5.65 -6.90 -5.63
C GLU A 105 4.87 -6.58 -6.92
N ASN A 106 3.61 -7.01 -6.98
CA ASN A 106 2.72 -6.84 -8.13
C ASN A 106 1.56 -5.87 -7.86
N HIS A 107 1.77 -4.81 -7.07
CA HIS A 107 0.72 -3.92 -6.55
C HIS A 107 -0.21 -3.32 -7.62
N LYS A 108 0.27 -3.12 -8.85
CA LYS A 108 -0.55 -2.65 -9.98
C LYS A 108 -1.57 -3.68 -10.49
N LEU A 109 -1.40 -4.96 -10.13
CA LEU A 109 -2.28 -6.06 -10.53
C LEU A 109 -3.37 -6.36 -9.49
N PHE A 110 -3.25 -5.85 -8.26
CA PHE A 110 -4.18 -6.16 -7.16
C PHE A 110 -4.79 -4.88 -6.60
N PRO A 111 -5.71 -4.25 -7.35
CA PRO A 111 -6.37 -4.75 -8.56
C PRO A 111 -5.78 -4.21 -9.86
N ALA A 112 -5.95 -4.96 -10.95
CA ALA A 112 -5.57 -4.52 -12.29
C ALA A 112 -6.62 -3.54 -12.83
N LYS A 113 -6.29 -2.25 -12.88
CA LYS A 113 -7.24 -1.19 -13.28
C LYS A 113 -7.15 -0.80 -14.76
N THR A 114 -5.97 -0.92 -15.37
CA THR A 114 -5.74 -0.57 -16.77
C THR A 114 -5.85 -1.79 -17.69
N PRO A 115 -6.14 -1.61 -19.00
CA PRO A 115 -6.09 -2.71 -19.98
C PRO A 115 -4.76 -3.45 -19.99
N GLU A 116 -3.65 -2.73 -19.82
CA GLU A 116 -2.30 -3.29 -19.79
C GLU A 116 -2.07 -4.17 -18.56
N ASP A 117 -2.47 -3.70 -17.38
CA ASP A 117 -2.39 -4.47 -16.13
C ASP A 117 -3.32 -5.69 -16.17
N ILE A 118 -4.52 -5.55 -16.75
CA ILE A 118 -5.46 -6.66 -16.93
C ILE A 118 -4.83 -7.73 -17.83
N LYS A 119 -4.27 -7.33 -18.98
CA LYS A 119 -3.58 -8.25 -19.88
C LYS A 119 -2.43 -8.95 -19.16
N LYS A 120 -1.61 -8.21 -18.42
CA LYS A 120 -0.50 -8.77 -17.65
C LYS A 120 -0.96 -9.80 -16.62
N ALA A 121 -2.02 -9.52 -15.87
CA ALA A 121 -2.60 -10.48 -14.92
C ALA A 121 -3.08 -11.76 -15.62
N LYS A 122 -3.72 -11.64 -16.79
CA LYS A 122 -4.16 -12.79 -17.59
C LYS A 122 -2.99 -13.61 -18.12
N ASP A 123 -1.92 -12.96 -18.58
CA ASP A 123 -0.73 -13.60 -19.13
C ASP A 123 0.09 -14.33 -18.06
N MET A 124 0.15 -13.79 -16.83
CA MET A 124 0.82 -14.41 -15.69
C MET A 124 0.08 -15.63 -15.10
N ALA A 125 -1.14 -15.90 -15.56
CA ALA A 125 -1.98 -16.94 -15.00
C ALA A 125 -1.47 -18.35 -15.33
N ASP A 126 -1.14 -19.14 -14.31
CA ASP A 126 -0.75 -20.53 -14.44
C ASP A 126 -2.00 -21.42 -14.57
N LYS A 127 -2.35 -21.76 -15.82
CA LYS A 127 -3.53 -22.57 -16.18
C LYS A 127 -3.38 -24.06 -15.84
N SER A 128 -2.19 -24.50 -15.42
CA SER A 128 -1.98 -25.90 -15.01
C SER A 128 -2.52 -26.20 -13.61
N ILE A 129 -2.74 -25.15 -12.81
CA ILE A 129 -3.22 -25.25 -11.44
C ILE A 129 -4.75 -25.37 -11.45
N SER A 130 -5.24 -26.54 -11.07
CA SER A 130 -6.67 -26.81 -10.91
C SER A 130 -7.14 -26.62 -9.46
N ALA A 131 -8.46 -26.53 -9.25
CA ALA A 131 -9.07 -26.52 -7.92
C ALA A 131 -8.63 -27.71 -7.06
N LYS A 132 -8.45 -28.89 -7.66
CA LYS A 132 -7.97 -30.09 -6.95
C LYS A 132 -6.57 -29.91 -6.36
N HIS A 133 -5.70 -29.15 -7.02
CA HIS A 133 -4.38 -28.82 -6.48
C HIS A 133 -4.52 -27.92 -5.25
N LEU A 134 -5.35 -26.88 -5.35
CA LEU A 134 -5.59 -25.93 -4.26
C LEU A 134 -6.22 -26.60 -3.05
N ASN A 135 -7.23 -27.45 -3.26
CA ASN A 135 -7.90 -28.22 -2.21
C ASN A 135 -6.95 -29.19 -1.51
N LYS A 136 -5.97 -29.77 -2.25
CA LYS A 136 -4.96 -30.63 -1.66
C LYS A 136 -3.97 -29.82 -0.80
N ASN A 137 -3.43 -28.74 -1.37
CA ASN A 137 -2.53 -27.82 -0.69
C ASN A 137 -2.36 -26.55 -1.53
N ALA A 138 -2.91 -25.43 -1.07
CA ALA A 138 -2.81 -24.15 -1.76
C ALA A 138 -1.45 -23.45 -1.58
N ALA A 139 -0.66 -23.81 -0.56
CA ALA A 139 0.55 -23.09 -0.17
C ALA A 139 1.61 -22.92 -1.29
N PRO A 140 1.90 -23.93 -2.13
CA PRO A 140 2.84 -23.80 -3.24
C PRO A 140 2.42 -22.79 -4.31
N TYR A 141 1.19 -22.28 -4.24
CA TYR A 141 0.58 -21.44 -5.26
C TYR A 141 0.23 -20.04 -4.74
N PHE A 142 0.58 -19.70 -3.50
CA PHE A 142 0.33 -18.38 -2.90
C PHE A 142 1.08 -17.22 -3.57
N ASN A 143 2.02 -17.50 -4.46
CA ASN A 143 2.73 -16.50 -5.28
C ASN A 143 2.45 -16.67 -6.79
N LYS A 144 1.32 -17.27 -7.14
CA LYS A 144 0.94 -17.50 -8.53
C LYS A 144 -0.44 -16.94 -8.82
N ILE A 145 -0.58 -16.23 -9.92
CA ILE A 145 -1.91 -15.93 -10.47
C ILE A 145 -2.46 -17.24 -11.03
N THR A 146 -3.69 -17.56 -10.65
CA THR A 146 -4.47 -18.68 -11.16
C THR A 146 -5.76 -18.15 -11.76
N THR A 147 -6.48 -18.98 -12.51
CA THR A 147 -7.73 -18.58 -13.15
C THR A 147 -8.76 -19.68 -13.13
N PHE A 148 -10.00 -19.31 -12.80
CA PHE A 148 -11.14 -20.21 -12.75
C PHE A 148 -12.37 -19.52 -13.34
N SER A 149 -13.30 -20.34 -13.84
CA SER A 149 -14.60 -19.91 -14.35
C SER A 149 -15.70 -20.54 -13.51
N GLY A 150 -16.81 -19.83 -13.37
CA GLY A 150 -18.01 -20.36 -12.71
C GLY A 150 -19.12 -19.33 -12.70
N ASP A 151 -20.25 -19.71 -12.10
CA ASP A 151 -21.41 -18.85 -11.96
C ASP A 151 -21.33 -18.06 -10.66
N VAL A 152 -21.68 -16.78 -10.75
CA VAL A 152 -21.75 -15.89 -9.59
C VAL A 152 -22.97 -16.27 -8.74
N VAL A 153 -22.72 -16.82 -7.57
CA VAL A 153 -23.76 -17.13 -6.57
C VAL A 153 -24.15 -15.87 -5.80
N ASN A 154 -23.18 -15.01 -5.51
CA ASN A 154 -23.39 -13.72 -4.83
C ASN A 154 -22.29 -12.74 -5.24
N VAL A 155 -22.63 -11.46 -5.32
CA VAL A 155 -21.69 -10.35 -5.48
C VAL A 155 -22.13 -9.20 -4.59
N GLN A 156 -21.19 -8.67 -3.81
CA GLN A 156 -21.42 -7.51 -2.94
C GLN A 156 -20.32 -6.48 -3.16
N GLU A 157 -20.69 -5.20 -3.18
CA GLU A 157 -19.74 -4.10 -3.29
C GLU A 157 -19.91 -3.13 -2.11
N ALA A 158 -18.79 -2.65 -1.58
CA ALA A 158 -18.76 -1.63 -0.55
C ALA A 158 -17.66 -0.59 -0.85
N PRO A 159 -17.91 0.71 -0.67
CA PRO A 159 -16.85 1.71 -0.79
C PRO A 159 -15.81 1.53 0.33
N ILE A 160 -14.53 1.73 0.00
CA ILE A 160 -13.42 1.71 0.98
C ILE A 160 -12.88 3.12 1.19
N ASP A 161 -12.57 3.80 0.08
CA ASP A 161 -12.11 5.19 0.00
C ASP A 161 -12.85 5.89 -1.16
N ASP A 162 -12.65 7.20 -1.34
CA ASP A 162 -13.34 8.04 -2.34
C ASP A 162 -13.36 7.47 -3.77
N ASN A 163 -12.36 6.66 -4.15
CA ASN A 163 -12.22 6.10 -5.50
C ASN A 163 -12.05 4.57 -5.53
N ASP A 164 -12.17 3.89 -4.39
CA ASP A 164 -11.93 2.45 -4.29
C ASP A 164 -13.14 1.69 -3.75
N THR A 165 -13.39 0.54 -4.37
CA THR A 165 -14.51 -0.34 -4.05
C THR A 165 -13.96 -1.71 -3.63
N LEU A 166 -14.47 -2.25 -2.54
CA LEU A 166 -14.32 -3.65 -2.18
C LEU A 166 -15.44 -4.43 -2.88
N SER A 167 -15.09 -5.39 -3.72
CA SER A 167 -16.04 -6.34 -4.27
C SER A 167 -15.74 -7.74 -3.74
N LEU A 168 -16.76 -8.41 -3.22
CA LEU A 168 -16.69 -9.79 -2.76
C LEU A 168 -17.61 -10.64 -3.64
N LEU A 169 -17.00 -11.57 -4.40
CA LEU A 169 -17.72 -12.50 -5.25
C LEU A 169 -17.68 -13.90 -4.64
N HIS A 170 -18.83 -14.56 -4.60
CA HIS A 170 -18.92 -16.01 -4.40
C HIS A 170 -19.22 -16.65 -5.75
N ILE A 171 -18.28 -17.45 -6.25
CA ILE A 171 -18.35 -18.11 -7.55
C ILE A 171 -18.37 -19.62 -7.33
N LEU A 172 -19.25 -20.33 -8.06
CA LEU A 172 -19.35 -21.78 -8.04
C LEU A 172 -19.07 -22.33 -9.43
N ASP A 173 -18.10 -23.24 -9.57
CA ASP A 173 -17.88 -23.93 -10.84
C ASP A 173 -18.74 -25.18 -11.02
N ASN A 174 -18.68 -25.76 -12.22
CA ASN A 174 -19.42 -26.96 -12.61
C ASN A 174 -19.06 -28.21 -11.80
N ASN A 175 -17.94 -28.21 -11.07
CA ASN A 175 -17.54 -29.30 -10.18
C ASN A 175 -17.98 -29.04 -8.73
N MET A 176 -18.87 -28.07 -8.51
CA MET A 176 -19.29 -27.61 -7.19
C MET A 176 -18.14 -27.03 -6.36
N GLN A 177 -17.01 -26.66 -6.98
CA GLN A 177 -15.96 -25.94 -6.25
C GLN A 177 -16.43 -24.52 -6.00
N SER A 178 -16.34 -24.13 -4.73
CA SER A 178 -16.69 -22.80 -4.28
C SER A 178 -15.45 -21.93 -4.16
N TYR A 179 -15.55 -20.70 -4.66
CA TYR A 179 -14.52 -19.68 -4.61
C TYR A 179 -15.10 -18.42 -3.96
N GLN A 180 -14.37 -17.81 -3.04
CA GLN A 180 -14.64 -16.43 -2.63
C GLN A 180 -13.48 -15.55 -3.07
N VAL A 181 -13.79 -14.52 -3.84
CA VAL A 181 -12.81 -13.65 -4.48
C VAL A 181 -13.03 -12.23 -4.00
N VAL A 182 -12.01 -11.66 -3.35
CA VAL A 182 -11.97 -10.25 -2.96
C VAL A 182 -11.26 -9.46 -4.04
N ILE A 183 -11.88 -8.39 -4.54
CA ILE A 183 -11.31 -7.52 -5.57
C ILE A 183 -11.43 -6.07 -5.10
N TYR A 184 -10.35 -5.28 -5.18
CA TYR A 184 -10.33 -3.89 -4.72
C TYR A 184 -10.72 -2.87 -5.81
N LYS A 185 -11.62 -3.25 -6.69
CA LYS A 185 -12.25 -2.41 -7.70
C LYS A 185 -13.67 -2.93 -7.97
N SER A 186 -14.54 -2.07 -8.50
CA SER A 186 -15.87 -2.49 -8.95
C SER A 186 -15.77 -3.57 -10.02
N THR A 187 -16.74 -4.47 -9.99
CA THR A 187 -16.96 -5.56 -10.94
C THR A 187 -17.82 -5.13 -12.13
N GLY A 188 -18.26 -3.86 -12.16
CA GLY A 188 -19.05 -3.29 -13.24
C GLY A 188 -20.47 -3.84 -13.23
N ASP A 189 -20.87 -4.46 -14.33
CA ASP A 189 -22.23 -4.97 -14.53
C ASP A 189 -22.40 -6.44 -14.10
N ILE A 190 -21.39 -7.06 -13.46
CA ILE A 190 -21.47 -8.45 -12.97
C ILE A 190 -22.55 -8.56 -11.90
N LEU A 191 -23.52 -9.45 -12.14
CA LEU A 191 -24.62 -9.74 -11.25
C LEU A 191 -24.66 -11.22 -10.87
N GLN A 192 -25.44 -11.53 -9.84
CA GLN A 192 -25.76 -12.91 -9.49
C GLN A 192 -26.36 -13.64 -10.70
N GLY A 193 -25.89 -14.86 -10.94
CA GLY A 193 -26.28 -15.71 -12.06
C GLY A 193 -25.44 -15.52 -13.33
N ASP A 194 -24.59 -14.49 -13.41
CA ASP A 194 -23.66 -14.36 -14.53
C ASP A 194 -22.55 -15.41 -14.45
N THR A 195 -22.16 -15.96 -15.59
CA THR A 195 -20.95 -16.77 -15.69
C THR A 195 -19.75 -15.86 -15.88
N VAL A 196 -18.74 -16.01 -15.02
CA VAL A 196 -17.54 -15.17 -15.03
C VAL A 196 -16.27 -16.00 -15.10
N ARG A 197 -15.18 -15.35 -15.48
CA ARG A 197 -13.81 -15.83 -15.28
C ARG A 197 -13.06 -14.82 -14.44
N PHE A 198 -12.34 -15.30 -13.43
CA PHE A 198 -11.48 -14.46 -12.62
C PHE A 198 -10.02 -14.88 -12.71
N TRP A 199 -9.15 -13.94 -12.36
CA TRP A 199 -7.71 -14.10 -12.20
C TRP A 199 -7.33 -13.57 -10.84
N GLY A 200 -6.62 -14.38 -10.06
CA GLY A 200 -6.26 -14.00 -8.69
C GLY A 200 -5.22 -14.93 -8.09
N VAL A 201 -4.67 -14.48 -6.97
CA VAL A 201 -3.73 -15.26 -6.17
C VAL A 201 -4.49 -15.98 -5.05
N PRO A 202 -4.27 -17.29 -4.85
CA PRO A 202 -4.89 -18.03 -3.76
C PRO A 202 -4.46 -17.46 -2.40
N ALA A 203 -5.39 -17.51 -1.45
CA ALA A 203 -5.19 -17.08 -0.07
C ALA A 203 -5.59 -18.16 0.96
N GLY A 204 -5.70 -19.41 0.50
CA GLY A 204 -5.92 -20.57 1.36
C GLY A 204 -7.39 -21.03 1.45
N PRO A 205 -7.60 -22.25 1.96
CA PRO A 205 -8.93 -22.81 2.14
C PRO A 205 -9.67 -22.09 3.27
N SER A 206 -10.98 -22.06 3.18
CA SER A 206 -11.86 -21.54 4.21
C SER A 206 -13.21 -22.25 4.22
N SER A 207 -14.10 -21.90 5.13
CA SER A 207 -15.44 -22.47 5.23
C SER A 207 -16.43 -21.53 5.90
N PHE A 208 -17.71 -21.68 5.56
CA PHE A 208 -18.81 -20.97 6.23
C PHE A 208 -20.03 -21.89 6.39
N THR A 209 -20.92 -21.54 7.32
CA THR A 209 -22.18 -22.26 7.53
C THR A 209 -23.19 -21.86 6.46
N ASN A 210 -23.75 -22.85 5.75
CA ASN A 210 -24.72 -22.62 4.69
C ASN A 210 -26.17 -22.62 5.19
N VAL A 211 -27.07 -22.10 4.36
CA VAL A 211 -28.51 -21.98 4.68
C VAL A 211 -29.21 -23.33 4.88
N ALA A 212 -28.60 -24.44 4.45
CA ALA A 212 -29.11 -25.79 4.67
C ALA A 212 -28.63 -26.39 6.01
N GLY A 213 -27.91 -25.63 6.84
CA GLY A 213 -27.39 -26.07 8.14
C GLY A 213 -26.11 -26.91 8.06
N GLY A 214 -25.47 -26.99 6.89
CA GLY A 214 -24.18 -27.65 6.68
C GLY A 214 -23.03 -26.65 6.56
N THR A 215 -21.85 -27.17 6.25
CA THR A 215 -20.65 -26.36 5.98
C THR A 215 -20.33 -26.37 4.50
N THR A 216 -20.04 -25.19 3.94
CA THR A 216 -19.50 -25.05 2.59
C THR A 216 -18.03 -24.71 2.67
N ASN A 217 -17.18 -25.55 2.07
CA ASN A 217 -15.76 -25.28 1.91
C ASN A 217 -15.56 -24.34 0.72
N VAL A 218 -14.65 -23.38 0.86
CA VAL A 218 -14.30 -22.42 -0.19
C VAL A 218 -12.81 -22.30 -0.34
N GLN A 219 -12.37 -21.90 -1.53
CA GLN A 219 -11.02 -21.41 -1.74
C GLN A 219 -11.05 -19.88 -1.79
N LEU A 220 -10.27 -19.23 -0.92
CA LEU A 220 -10.16 -17.77 -0.91
C LEU A 220 -9.15 -17.28 -1.92
N PHE A 221 -9.44 -16.11 -2.48
CA PHE A 221 -8.59 -15.41 -3.43
C PHE A 221 -8.57 -13.92 -3.17
N VAL A 222 -7.41 -13.31 -3.44
CA VAL A 222 -7.35 -11.90 -3.82
C VAL A 222 -7.32 -11.83 -5.33
N GLY A 223 -8.36 -11.26 -5.92
CA GLY A 223 -8.53 -11.15 -7.37
C GLY A 223 -7.82 -9.93 -7.94
N ALA A 224 -7.11 -10.17 -9.04
CA ALA A 224 -6.56 -9.14 -9.89
C ALA A 224 -7.64 -8.55 -10.81
N HIS A 225 -8.47 -9.43 -11.37
CA HIS A 225 -9.54 -9.07 -12.31
C HIS A 225 -10.59 -10.17 -12.41
N VAL A 226 -11.81 -9.78 -12.77
CA VAL A 226 -12.91 -10.65 -13.16
C VAL A 226 -13.61 -10.05 -14.37
N GLU A 227 -14.10 -10.90 -15.26
CA GLU A 227 -14.94 -10.48 -16.39
C GLU A 227 -16.04 -11.50 -16.67
N LYS A 228 -17.16 -11.02 -17.22
CA LYS A 228 -18.22 -11.89 -17.73
C LYS A 228 -17.69 -12.73 -18.88
N GLN A 229 -18.06 -14.02 -18.90
CA GLN A 229 -17.90 -14.83 -20.10
C GLN A 229 -19.12 -14.57 -21.00
N GLY A 230 -18.87 -14.20 -22.26
CA GLY A 230 -19.95 -14.08 -23.24
C GLY A 230 -20.72 -15.39 -23.37
N LYS A 231 -22.04 -15.29 -23.54
CA LYS A 231 -22.88 -16.45 -23.90
C LYS A 231 -22.52 -16.97 -25.28
#